data_AF-A0A402BB51-F1
#
_entry.id   AF-A0A402BB51-F1
#
_cell.length_a   1.000
_cell.length_b   1.000
_cell.length_c   1.000
_cell.angle_alpha   90.00
_cell.angle_beta   90.00
_cell.angle_gamma   90.00
#
_symmetry.space_group_name_H-M   'P 1'
#
loop_
_entity.id
_entity.type
_entity.pdbx_description
1 polymer ?
#
loop_
_entity_poly.entity_id
_entity_poly.type
_entity_poly.pdbx_seq_one_letter_code
_entity_poly.pdbx_strand_id
1 'polypeptide(L)'
;MRQSSDMAKQWNLFVRELETLLEMRGYGLNDLVSKTHLHPEKVRRLKRSLIKPHFHILNPDEIEQISEKFAFTVDEQLRIRAAILATAVEETLMNRIDPENALRAAEELFPLLVKALRQRYGRYSGLAATRGFQMTHEFIPDKDVLEPILVQFDQAMISLYLSGQSQTDQERMEQARVAQSRFRNVLTELETLCVKDPTMTQDESWNFWVEETHKNLQVIEEDILQF
;
A
#
# COMPACT_ATOMS: atom_id res chain seq x y z
N MET A 1 -23.59 -11.94 25.86
CA MET A 1 -22.30 -12.50 25.42
C MET A 1 -22.45 -12.94 23.98
N ARG A 2 -22.10 -12.06 23.02
CA ARG A 2 -22.12 -12.40 21.59
C ARG A 2 -20.82 -13.14 21.29
N GLN A 3 -20.96 -14.33 20.72
CA GLN A 3 -19.89 -15.23 20.33
C GLN A 3 -18.92 -14.53 19.38
N SER A 4 -17.63 -14.52 19.74
CA SER A 4 -16.50 -14.03 18.93
C SER A 4 -15.91 -15.13 18.05
N SER A 5 -16.72 -16.09 17.59
CA SER A 5 -16.30 -17.14 16.66
C SER A 5 -16.89 -16.84 15.28
N ASP A 6 -16.02 -16.76 14.27
CA ASP A 6 -16.30 -16.42 12.86
C ASP A 6 -16.32 -14.93 12.49
N MET A 7 -15.43 -14.11 13.04
CA MET A 7 -14.82 -13.10 12.17
C MET A 7 -13.91 -13.85 11.21
N ALA A 8 -14.33 -13.98 9.95
CA ALA A 8 -13.50 -14.54 8.89
C ALA A 8 -12.10 -13.94 9.00
N LYS A 9 -11.06 -14.78 8.97
CA LYS A 9 -9.65 -14.36 9.07
C LYS A 9 -9.39 -13.28 8.02
N GLN A 10 -9.30 -12.03 8.46
CA GLN A 10 -9.03 -10.88 7.61
C GLN A 10 -7.54 -10.55 7.68
N TRP A 11 -6.84 -10.79 6.59
CA TRP A 11 -5.43 -10.45 6.40
C TRP A 11 -5.27 -8.96 6.10
N ASN A 12 -4.02 -8.48 6.14
CA ASN A 12 -3.66 -7.10 5.79
C ASN A 12 -4.35 -6.06 6.69
N LEU A 13 -3.69 -5.78 7.80
CA LEU A 13 -4.16 -4.81 8.80
C LEU A 13 -4.45 -3.42 8.22
N PHE A 14 -3.67 -2.94 7.24
CA PHE A 14 -3.94 -1.69 6.56
C PHE A 14 -5.32 -1.66 5.91
N VAL A 15 -5.68 -2.67 5.11
CA VAL A 15 -6.98 -2.67 4.42
C VAL A 15 -8.12 -2.81 5.41
N ARG A 16 -7.97 -3.66 6.43
CA ARG A 16 -8.98 -3.84 7.47
C ARG A 16 -9.26 -2.55 8.22
N GLU A 17 -8.20 -1.83 8.56
CA GLU A 17 -8.32 -0.55 9.25
C GLU A 17 -8.94 0.52 8.34
N LEU A 18 -8.53 0.57 7.06
CA LEU A 18 -9.11 1.48 6.08
C LEU A 18 -10.61 1.22 5.88
N GLU A 19 -11.01 -0.04 5.73
CA GLU A 19 -12.43 -0.44 5.61
C GLU A 19 -13.22 -0.01 6.85
N THR A 20 -12.70 -0.28 8.05
CA THR A 20 -13.33 0.15 9.31
C THR A 20 -13.56 1.66 9.36
N LEU A 21 -12.56 2.46 8.97
CA LEU A 21 -12.66 3.92 8.99
C LEU A 21 -13.64 4.47 7.94
N LEU A 22 -13.72 3.83 6.77
CA LEU A 22 -14.70 4.18 5.74
C LEU A 22 -16.13 3.83 6.21
N GLU A 23 -16.32 2.64 6.79
CA GLU A 23 -17.62 2.17 7.28
C GLU A 23 -18.18 3.07 8.38
N MET A 24 -17.32 3.54 9.30
CA MET A 24 -17.72 4.52 10.32
C MET A 24 -18.29 5.81 9.75
N ARG A 25 -18.00 6.11 8.48
CA ARG A 25 -18.45 7.30 7.75
C ARG A 25 -19.52 6.98 6.70
N GLY A 26 -20.01 5.74 6.68
CA GLY A 26 -21.05 5.28 5.75
C GLY A 26 -20.55 5.01 4.33
N TYR A 27 -19.24 4.79 4.16
CA TYR A 27 -18.62 4.41 2.88
C TYR A 27 -18.10 2.98 2.93
N GLY A 28 -17.89 2.37 1.76
CA GLY A 28 -17.19 1.10 1.61
C GLY A 28 -15.96 1.22 0.71
N LEU A 29 -15.17 0.16 0.60
CA LEU A 29 -13.97 0.14 -0.26
C LEU A 29 -14.27 0.43 -1.74
N ASN A 30 -15.49 0.14 -2.22
CA ASN A 30 -15.90 0.50 -3.60
C ASN A 30 -15.97 2.01 -3.82
N ASP A 31 -16.23 2.80 -2.77
CA ASP A 31 -16.31 4.25 -2.87
C ASP A 31 -14.93 4.88 -3.15
N LEU A 32 -13.83 4.15 -2.92
CA LEU A 32 -12.49 4.59 -3.29
C LEU A 32 -12.36 4.83 -4.80
N VAL A 33 -13.01 4.01 -5.63
CA VAL A 33 -12.99 4.21 -7.08
C VAL A 33 -13.75 5.48 -7.45
N SER A 34 -14.95 5.65 -6.90
CA SER A 34 -15.86 6.73 -7.29
C SER A 34 -15.50 8.10 -6.68
N LYS A 35 -14.83 8.14 -5.52
CA LYS A 35 -14.56 9.37 -4.76
C LYS A 35 -13.12 9.86 -4.86
N THR A 36 -12.14 8.95 -4.94
CA THR A 36 -10.70 9.27 -4.85
C THR A 36 -9.92 8.97 -6.11
N HIS A 37 -10.60 8.63 -7.21
CA HIS A 37 -9.95 8.32 -8.50
C HIS A 37 -8.93 7.18 -8.43
N LEU A 38 -9.03 6.33 -7.41
CA LEU A 38 -8.21 5.13 -7.31
C LEU A 38 -8.56 4.17 -8.43
N HIS A 39 -7.53 3.65 -9.08
CA HIS A 39 -7.71 2.70 -10.16
C HIS A 39 -8.48 1.46 -9.64
N PRO A 40 -9.52 0.97 -10.36
CA PRO A 40 -10.35 -0.15 -9.92
C PRO A 40 -9.54 -1.40 -9.56
N GLU A 41 -8.42 -1.64 -10.25
CA GLU A 41 -7.54 -2.77 -9.97
C GLU A 41 -6.86 -2.67 -8.61
N LYS A 42 -6.46 -1.47 -8.16
CA LYS A 42 -5.92 -1.28 -6.81
C LYS A 42 -6.98 -1.63 -5.78
N VAL A 43 -8.20 -1.14 -5.94
CA VAL A 43 -9.32 -1.45 -5.03
C VAL A 43 -9.65 -2.95 -5.03
N ARG A 44 -9.63 -3.61 -6.19
CA ARG A 44 -9.80 -5.06 -6.30
C ARG A 44 -8.72 -5.81 -5.52
N ARG A 45 -7.45 -5.40 -5.67
CA ARG A 45 -6.30 -5.99 -4.96
C ARG A 45 -6.40 -5.78 -3.45
N LEU A 46 -6.80 -4.58 -2.98
CA LEU A 46 -7.07 -4.31 -1.56
C LEU A 46 -8.13 -5.27 -0.99
N LYS A 47 -9.25 -5.44 -1.69
CA LYS A 47 -10.30 -6.38 -1.27
C LYS A 47 -9.80 -7.83 -1.23
N ARG A 48 -9.01 -8.24 -2.22
CA ARG A 48 -8.41 -9.58 -2.28
C ARG A 48 -7.45 -9.81 -1.11
N SER A 49 -6.70 -8.78 -0.69
CA SER A 49 -5.80 -8.88 0.48
C SER A 49 -6.51 -9.03 1.82
N LEU A 50 -7.82 -8.81 1.92
CA LEU A 50 -8.55 -9.17 3.14
C LEU A 50 -8.75 -10.69 3.22
N ILE A 51 -8.85 -11.38 2.09
CA ILE A 51 -9.19 -12.81 2.02
C ILE A 51 -7.94 -13.68 1.96
N LYS A 52 -6.91 -13.21 1.25
CA LYS A 52 -5.64 -13.90 1.06
C LYS A 52 -4.50 -13.07 1.66
N PRO A 53 -3.42 -13.71 2.15
CA PRO A 53 -2.29 -13.00 2.75
C PRO A 53 -1.43 -12.30 1.69
N HIS A 54 -1.98 -11.24 1.09
CA HIS A 54 -1.29 -10.33 0.19
C HIS A 54 -1.23 -8.96 0.86
N PHE A 55 -0.12 -8.25 0.69
CA PHE A 55 0.18 -7.03 1.45
C PHE A 55 0.04 -5.77 0.60
N HIS A 56 -1.06 -5.69 -0.14
CA HIS A 56 -1.41 -4.52 -0.94
C HIS A 56 -1.55 -3.29 -0.03
N ILE A 57 -0.74 -2.27 -0.29
CA ILE A 57 -0.87 -0.95 0.33
C ILE A 57 -1.02 0.11 -0.76
N LEU A 58 -1.54 1.27 -0.36
CA LEU A 58 -1.64 2.43 -1.23
C LEU A 58 -0.37 3.27 -1.14
N ASN A 59 -0.08 4.03 -2.19
CA ASN A 59 1.06 4.94 -2.18
C ASN A 59 0.80 6.13 -1.22
N PRO A 60 1.85 6.82 -0.73
CA PRO A 60 1.68 7.93 0.22
C PRO A 60 0.71 9.01 -0.28
N ASP A 61 0.78 9.37 -1.56
CA ASP A 61 -0.09 10.36 -2.20
C ASP A 61 -1.56 9.93 -2.17
N GLU A 62 -1.84 8.66 -2.48
CA GLU A 62 -3.18 8.07 -2.46
C GLU A 62 -3.75 8.07 -1.04
N ILE A 63 -2.93 7.78 -0.04
CA ILE A 63 -3.34 7.82 1.37
C ILE A 63 -3.69 9.24 1.78
N GLU A 64 -2.90 10.23 1.36
CA GLU A 64 -3.18 11.64 1.60
C GLU A 64 -4.49 12.05 0.90
N GLN A 65 -4.67 11.71 -0.37
CA GLN A 65 -5.87 11.98 -1.15
C GLN A 65 -7.13 11.37 -0.51
N ILE A 66 -7.06 10.13 -0.05
CA ILE A 66 -8.16 9.47 0.67
C ILE A 66 -8.42 10.18 2.00
N SER A 67 -7.38 10.52 2.73
CA SER A 67 -7.50 11.21 4.01
C SER A 67 -8.20 12.56 3.85
N GLU A 68 -7.88 13.31 2.81
CA GLU A 68 -8.54 14.57 2.48
C GLU A 68 -9.99 14.34 2.02
N LYS A 69 -10.20 13.41 1.07
CA LYS A 69 -11.50 13.21 0.45
C LYS A 69 -12.56 12.70 1.42
N PHE A 70 -12.18 11.81 2.31
CA PHE A 70 -13.06 11.25 3.35
C PHE A 70 -12.96 12.01 4.67
N ALA A 71 -12.20 13.10 4.70
CA ALA A 71 -12.00 13.98 5.86
C ALA A 71 -11.57 13.22 7.13
N PHE A 72 -10.59 12.34 6.99
CA PHE A 72 -10.00 11.61 8.12
C PHE A 72 -9.31 12.58 9.06
N THR A 73 -9.65 12.45 10.35
CA THR A 73 -9.03 13.16 11.45
C THR A 73 -7.56 12.77 11.58
N VAL A 74 -6.78 13.60 12.26
CA VAL A 74 -5.36 13.29 12.56
C VAL A 74 -5.23 11.93 13.23
N ASP A 75 -6.14 11.58 14.14
CA ASP A 75 -6.08 10.29 14.83
C ASP A 75 -6.31 9.10 13.87
N GLU A 76 -7.29 9.21 12.98
CA GLU A 76 -7.57 8.20 11.96
C GLU A 76 -6.40 8.06 10.97
N GLN A 77 -5.81 9.18 10.55
CA GLN A 77 -4.60 9.16 9.72
C GLN A 77 -3.44 8.45 10.44
N LEU A 78 -3.24 8.69 11.74
CA LEU A 78 -2.24 7.98 12.54
C LEU A 78 -2.52 6.48 12.64
N ARG A 79 -3.79 6.09 12.76
CA ARG A 79 -4.21 4.68 12.74
C ARG A 79 -3.91 4.02 11.40
N ILE A 80 -4.19 4.70 10.28
CA ILE A 80 -3.83 4.21 8.94
C ILE A 80 -2.31 4.02 8.83
N ARG A 81 -1.52 5.00 9.26
CA ARG A 81 -0.05 4.91 9.25
C ARG A 81 0.47 3.75 10.11
N ALA A 82 -0.11 3.55 11.29
CA ALA A 82 0.21 2.42 12.15
C ALA A 82 -0.16 1.09 11.50
N ALA A 83 -1.27 1.04 10.76
CA ALA A 83 -1.74 -0.18 10.11
C ALA A 83 -0.80 -0.59 8.97
N ILE A 84 -0.27 0.37 8.20
CA ILE A 84 0.77 0.11 7.18
C ILE A 84 2.03 -0.48 7.82
N LEU A 85 2.48 0.11 8.93
CA LEU A 85 3.66 -0.39 9.66
C LEU A 85 3.41 -1.79 10.22
N ALA A 86 2.22 -2.06 10.75
CA ALA A 86 1.84 -3.37 11.24
C ALA A 86 1.80 -4.40 10.10
N THR A 87 1.25 -4.02 8.94
CA THR A 87 1.26 -4.83 7.71
C THR A 87 2.68 -5.12 7.22
N ALA A 88 3.61 -4.17 7.31
CA ALA A 88 5.02 -4.41 6.97
C ALA A 88 5.69 -5.42 7.93
N VAL A 89 5.34 -5.37 9.23
CA VAL A 89 5.80 -6.37 10.21
C VAL A 89 5.19 -7.74 9.91
N GLU A 90 3.89 -7.80 9.61
CA GLU A 90 3.18 -9.00 9.20
C GLU A 90 3.88 -9.67 8.01
N GLU A 91 4.15 -8.90 6.94
CA GLU A 91 4.86 -9.38 5.76
C GLU A 91 6.26 -9.92 6.09
N THR A 92 7.03 -9.16 6.89
CA THR A 92 8.40 -9.53 7.27
C THR A 92 8.42 -10.83 8.07
N LEU A 93 7.45 -11.03 8.95
CA LEU A 93 7.32 -12.22 9.78
C LEU A 93 6.76 -13.42 9.01
N MET A 94 5.85 -13.21 8.06
CA MET A 94 5.25 -14.30 7.27
C MET A 94 6.26 -15.15 6.51
N ASN A 95 7.41 -14.58 6.14
CA ASN A 95 8.50 -15.32 5.50
C ASN A 95 9.35 -16.16 6.48
N ARG A 96 9.12 -16.04 7.79
CA ARG A 96 9.97 -16.60 8.86
C ARG A 96 9.21 -17.49 9.84
N ILE A 97 7.93 -17.21 10.06
CA ILE A 97 7.08 -17.93 11.01
C ILE A 97 5.73 -18.24 10.36
N ASP A 98 4.92 -19.05 11.05
CA ASP A 98 3.58 -19.37 10.62
C ASP A 98 2.73 -18.10 10.37
N PRO A 99 1.98 -18.00 9.25
CA PRO A 99 1.24 -16.81 8.88
C PRO A 99 0.26 -16.31 9.96
N GLU A 100 -0.38 -17.21 10.71
CA GLU A 100 -1.32 -16.80 11.76
C GLU A 100 -0.61 -16.16 12.95
N ASN A 101 0.57 -16.66 13.28
CA ASN A 101 1.42 -16.07 14.32
C ASN A 101 2.01 -14.73 13.85
N ALA A 102 2.34 -14.59 12.56
CA ALA A 102 2.77 -13.31 11.99
C ALA A 102 1.67 -12.25 12.07
N LEU A 103 0.43 -12.60 11.66
CA LEU A 103 -0.74 -11.72 11.80
C LEU A 103 -0.99 -11.35 13.26
N ARG A 104 -1.00 -12.32 14.18
CA ARG A 104 -1.20 -12.05 15.61
C ARG A 104 -0.15 -11.10 16.18
N ALA A 105 1.12 -11.32 15.83
CA ALA A 105 2.21 -10.43 16.27
C ALA A 105 2.02 -9.00 15.74
N ALA A 106 1.62 -8.85 14.47
CA ALA A 106 1.32 -7.55 13.89
C ALA A 106 0.11 -6.87 14.57
N GLU A 107 -0.93 -7.63 14.91
CA GLU A 107 -2.10 -7.15 15.65
C GLU A 107 -1.75 -6.67 17.07
N GLU A 108 -0.87 -7.40 17.76
CA GLU A 108 -0.39 -7.02 19.09
C GLU A 108 0.47 -5.75 19.05
N LEU A 109 1.24 -5.56 17.98
CA LEU A 109 2.08 -4.37 17.78
C LEU A 109 1.29 -3.13 17.37
N PHE A 110 0.19 -3.30 16.63
CA PHE A 110 -0.64 -2.19 16.14
C PHE A 110 -0.98 -1.11 17.19
N PRO A 111 -1.54 -1.42 18.38
CA PRO A 111 -1.83 -0.40 19.39
C PRO A 111 -0.58 0.30 19.92
N LEU A 112 0.56 -0.40 19.97
CA LEU A 112 1.84 0.20 20.37
C LEU A 112 2.34 1.19 19.32
N LEU A 113 2.19 0.86 18.02
CA LEU A 113 2.52 1.72 16.90
C LEU A 113 1.65 2.98 16.89
N VAL A 114 0.34 2.86 17.09
CA VAL A 114 -0.57 4.02 17.21
C VAL A 114 -0.12 4.93 18.35
N LYS A 115 0.18 4.37 19.53
CA LYS A 115 0.65 5.14 20.69
C LYS A 115 1.97 5.86 20.40
N ALA A 116 2.94 5.17 19.78
CA ALA A 116 4.23 5.74 19.42
C ALA A 116 4.08 6.89 18.40
N LEU A 117 3.24 6.69 17.37
CA LEU A 117 2.97 7.71 16.36
C LEU A 117 2.27 8.94 16.95
N ARG A 118 1.29 8.76 17.86
CA ARG A 118 0.64 9.87 18.58
C ARG A 118 1.65 10.70 19.38
N GLN A 119 2.59 10.04 20.06
CA GLN A 119 3.65 10.71 20.82
C GLN A 119 4.61 11.50 19.91
N ARG A 120 4.84 11.04 18.67
CA ARG A 120 5.70 11.69 17.69
C ARG A 120 5.00 12.84 16.97
N TYR A 121 3.71 12.71 16.65
CA TYR A 121 2.95 13.72 15.88
C TYR A 121 2.76 15.05 16.64
N GLY A 122 2.80 15.02 17.99
CA GLY A 122 2.86 16.22 18.80
C GLY A 122 4.18 17.02 18.68
N ARG A 123 5.17 16.54 17.91
CA ARG A 123 6.51 17.14 17.82
C ARG A 123 6.90 17.66 16.43
N TYR A 124 6.24 17.24 15.35
CA TYR A 124 6.59 17.66 13.97
C TYR A 124 5.34 17.70 13.09
N SER A 125 4.96 18.89 12.60
CA SER A 125 3.85 19.10 11.68
C SER A 125 4.35 19.69 10.37
N GLY A 126 3.85 19.15 9.26
CA GLY A 126 3.80 19.83 7.96
C GLY A 126 4.68 19.21 6.89
N LEU A 127 4.05 18.64 5.86
CA LEU A 127 4.38 18.81 4.43
C LEU A 127 3.45 17.88 3.63
N ALA A 128 2.48 18.49 2.96
CA ALA A 128 1.44 17.86 2.14
C ALA A 128 1.06 18.88 1.06
N ALA A 129 1.45 18.63 -0.20
CA ALA A 129 0.90 19.23 -1.41
C ALA A 129 1.68 18.73 -2.66
N THR A 130 1.07 17.91 -3.52
CA THR A 130 0.61 18.36 -4.86
C THR A 130 0.13 17.21 -5.79
N ARG A 131 -0.99 17.51 -6.50
CA ARG A 131 -1.45 17.03 -7.82
C ARG A 131 -2.22 15.71 -7.94
N GLY A 132 -3.39 15.81 -8.58
CA GLY A 132 -4.22 14.70 -9.06
C GLY A 132 -4.37 14.67 -10.58
N PHE A 133 -4.99 13.59 -11.09
CA PHE A 133 -5.55 13.46 -12.44
C PHE A 133 -6.66 12.37 -12.46
N GLN A 134 -7.60 12.49 -13.41
CA GLN A 134 -8.77 11.61 -13.67
C GLN A 134 -8.53 10.76 -14.92
N MET A 135 -9.03 9.51 -14.99
CA MET A 135 -9.84 8.97 -16.13
C MET A 135 -10.37 7.53 -15.91
N THR A 136 -11.52 7.30 -16.56
CA THR A 136 -12.26 6.12 -17.11
C THR A 136 -12.10 4.67 -16.61
N HIS A 137 -13.16 3.90 -16.87
CA HIS A 137 -13.48 2.56 -16.37
C HIS A 137 -13.68 1.64 -17.59
N GLU A 138 -13.05 0.45 -17.66
CA GLU A 138 -13.71 -0.82 -18.04
C GLU A 138 -12.82 -2.08 -17.94
N PHE A 139 -13.47 -3.15 -17.44
CA PHE A 139 -13.28 -4.61 -17.59
C PHE A 139 -11.90 -5.27 -17.80
N ILE A 140 -11.58 -6.26 -16.94
CA ILE A 140 -10.34 -7.07 -16.94
C ILE A 140 -10.66 -8.57 -17.13
N PRO A 141 -10.02 -9.29 -18.08
CA PRO A 141 -9.96 -10.76 -18.09
C PRO A 141 -8.76 -11.32 -17.30
N ASP A 142 -8.83 -12.61 -16.99
CA ASP A 142 -8.03 -13.39 -16.03
C ASP A 142 -6.51 -13.08 -15.94
N LYS A 143 -6.06 -12.77 -14.72
CA LYS A 143 -4.82 -12.02 -14.39
C LYS A 143 -3.80 -12.78 -13.52
N ASP A 144 -3.66 -14.09 -13.68
CA ASP A 144 -2.75 -14.88 -12.83
C ASP A 144 -1.26 -14.69 -13.18
N VAL A 145 -0.91 -14.21 -14.37
CA VAL A 145 0.50 -14.02 -14.78
C VAL A 145 1.12 -12.74 -14.22
N LEU A 146 0.29 -11.72 -13.95
CA LEU A 146 0.71 -10.43 -13.41
C LEU A 146 0.93 -10.48 -11.89
N GLU A 147 0.23 -11.35 -11.17
CA GLU A 147 0.23 -11.38 -9.71
C GLU A 147 1.65 -11.47 -9.09
N PRO A 148 2.58 -12.32 -9.57
CA PRO A 148 3.93 -12.39 -8.98
C PRO A 148 4.73 -11.09 -9.11
N ILE A 149 4.59 -10.41 -10.26
CA ILE A 149 5.24 -9.11 -10.53
C ILE A 149 4.65 -8.05 -9.59
N LEU A 150 3.33 -8.08 -9.43
CA LEU A 150 2.60 -7.14 -8.63
C LEU A 150 2.85 -7.30 -7.11
N VAL A 151 3.20 -8.50 -6.64
CA VAL A 151 3.70 -8.71 -5.27
C VAL A 151 5.03 -7.99 -5.04
N GLN A 152 5.94 -8.00 -6.02
CA GLN A 152 7.20 -7.26 -5.92
C GLN A 152 6.97 -5.74 -5.91
N PHE A 153 5.95 -5.28 -6.64
CA PHE A 153 5.52 -3.89 -6.58
C PHE A 153 5.06 -3.50 -5.16
N ASP A 154 4.22 -4.30 -4.50
CA ASP A 154 3.77 -4.01 -3.13
C ASP A 154 4.94 -3.96 -2.14
N GLN A 155 5.88 -4.89 -2.30
CA GLN A 155 7.12 -4.92 -1.53
C GLN A 155 7.98 -3.66 -1.73
N ALA A 156 8.03 -3.14 -2.96
CA ALA A 156 8.70 -1.89 -3.27
C ALA A 156 8.00 -0.71 -2.58
N MET A 157 6.65 -0.69 -2.62
CA MET A 157 5.83 0.31 -1.95
C MET A 157 6.05 0.33 -0.42
N ILE A 158 6.11 -0.83 0.22
CA ILE A 158 6.38 -0.92 1.66
C ILE A 158 7.75 -0.33 1.98
N SER A 159 8.77 -0.65 1.18
CA SER A 159 10.13 -0.13 1.38
C SER A 159 10.20 1.39 1.19
N LEU A 160 9.48 1.91 0.18
CA LEU A 160 9.34 3.35 -0.04
C LEU A 160 8.69 4.03 1.17
N TYR A 161 7.61 3.46 1.70
CA TYR A 161 6.94 3.99 2.87
C TYR A 161 7.84 3.98 4.10
N LEU A 162 8.59 2.89 4.32
CA LEU A 162 9.54 2.79 5.44
C LEU A 162 10.65 3.84 5.34
N SER A 163 11.18 4.10 4.14
CA SER A 163 12.15 5.19 3.90
C SER A 163 11.63 6.53 4.43
N GLY A 164 10.40 6.92 4.05
CA GLY A 164 9.80 8.17 4.50
C GLY A 164 9.53 8.26 6.01
N GLN A 165 9.53 7.14 6.73
CA GLN A 165 9.30 7.10 8.18
C GLN A 165 10.59 7.00 9.02
N SER A 166 11.72 6.67 8.38
CA SER A 166 13.02 6.49 9.02
C SER A 166 13.45 7.71 9.84
N GLN A 167 14.16 7.46 10.95
CA GLN A 167 14.66 8.53 11.82
C GLN A 167 16.10 8.93 11.48
N THR A 168 16.84 8.05 10.80
CA THR A 168 18.22 8.27 10.42
C THR A 168 18.35 8.32 8.90
N ASP A 169 19.29 9.13 8.40
CA ASP A 169 19.57 9.23 6.97
C ASP A 169 20.08 7.90 6.40
N GLN A 170 20.80 7.13 7.21
CA GLN A 170 21.28 5.80 6.83
C GLN A 170 20.11 4.83 6.58
N GLU A 171 19.19 4.69 7.53
CA GLU A 171 18.04 3.79 7.36
C GLU A 171 17.13 4.25 6.20
N ARG A 172 16.93 5.56 6.07
CA ARG A 172 16.18 6.15 4.96
C ARG A 172 16.79 5.76 3.63
N MET A 173 18.08 6.01 3.45
CA MET A 173 18.80 5.70 2.21
C MET A 173 18.84 4.19 1.93
N GLU A 174 18.95 3.35 2.96
CA GLU A 174 18.91 1.90 2.78
C GLU A 174 17.54 1.42 2.29
N GLN A 175 16.45 1.89 2.91
CA GLN A 175 15.09 1.56 2.47
C GLN A 175 14.77 2.13 1.08
N ALA A 176 15.24 3.35 0.77
CA ALA A 176 15.11 3.95 -0.56
C ALA A 176 15.80 3.10 -1.63
N ARG A 177 17.02 2.59 -1.38
CA ARG A 177 17.73 1.69 -2.29
C ARG A 177 17.02 0.35 -2.46
N VAL A 178 16.46 -0.21 -1.39
CA VAL A 178 15.65 -1.44 -1.47
C VAL A 178 14.41 -1.20 -2.34
N ALA A 179 13.70 -0.09 -2.14
CA ALA A 179 12.56 0.29 -2.95
C ALA A 179 12.95 0.47 -4.43
N GLN A 180 14.03 1.20 -4.70
CA GLN A 180 14.57 1.42 -6.05
C GLN A 180 14.86 0.10 -6.76
N SER A 181 15.58 -0.81 -6.09
CA SER A 181 15.94 -2.11 -6.65
C SER A 181 14.68 -2.94 -6.98
N ARG A 182 13.67 -2.92 -6.10
CA ARG A 182 12.43 -3.67 -6.32
C ARG A 182 11.60 -3.09 -7.47
N PHE A 183 11.44 -1.77 -7.57
CA PHE A 183 10.75 -1.16 -8.71
C PHE A 183 11.45 -1.42 -10.06
N ARG A 184 12.79 -1.41 -10.09
CA ARG A 184 13.54 -1.78 -11.31
C ARG A 184 13.33 -3.24 -11.70
N ASN A 185 13.27 -4.15 -10.74
CA ASN A 185 12.94 -5.55 -11.00
C ASN A 185 11.51 -5.69 -11.55
N VAL A 186 10.55 -4.98 -10.97
CA VAL A 186 9.16 -4.92 -11.48
C VAL A 186 9.15 -4.47 -12.94
N LEU A 187 9.81 -3.36 -13.29
CA LEU A 187 9.87 -2.90 -14.69
C LEU A 187 10.50 -3.95 -15.61
N THR A 188 11.59 -4.59 -15.18
CA THR A 188 12.27 -5.61 -15.98
C THR A 188 11.38 -6.83 -16.22
N GLU A 189 10.65 -7.29 -15.20
CA GLU A 189 9.69 -8.39 -15.32
C GLU A 189 8.49 -7.99 -16.18
N LEU A 190 8.03 -6.74 -16.04
CA LEU A 190 6.98 -6.21 -16.89
C LEU A 190 7.43 -6.24 -18.36
N GLU A 191 8.56 -5.60 -18.69
CA GLU A 191 9.13 -5.61 -20.05
C GLU A 191 9.35 -7.02 -20.60
N THR A 192 9.82 -7.95 -19.76
CA THR A 192 10.00 -9.36 -20.15
C THR A 192 8.67 -10.03 -20.52
N LEU A 193 7.60 -9.76 -19.77
CA LEU A 193 6.28 -10.30 -20.10
C LEU A 193 5.74 -9.66 -21.38
N CYS A 194 5.95 -8.36 -21.59
CA CYS A 194 5.57 -7.67 -22.82
C CYS A 194 6.30 -8.24 -24.06
N VAL A 195 7.56 -8.66 -23.93
CA VAL A 195 8.29 -9.33 -25.01
C VAL A 195 7.69 -10.70 -25.33
N LYS A 196 7.21 -11.43 -24.31
CA LYS A 196 6.58 -12.74 -24.48
C LYS A 196 5.15 -12.64 -25.04
N ASP A 197 4.42 -11.60 -24.64
CA ASP A 197 3.07 -11.31 -25.08
C ASP A 197 2.93 -9.82 -25.42
N PRO A 198 3.18 -9.43 -26.69
CA PRO A 198 3.07 -8.05 -27.13
C PRO A 198 1.66 -7.46 -26.99
N THR A 199 0.62 -8.30 -26.86
CA THR A 199 -0.75 -7.82 -26.71
C THR A 199 -0.97 -7.10 -25.38
N MET A 200 -0.10 -7.34 -24.39
CA MET A 200 -0.08 -6.62 -23.10
C MET A 200 0.06 -5.11 -23.26
N THR A 201 0.69 -4.61 -24.33
CA THR A 201 0.79 -3.16 -24.58
C THR A 201 -0.57 -2.48 -24.82
N GLN A 202 -1.60 -3.27 -25.17
CA GLN A 202 -2.96 -2.79 -25.36
C GLN A 202 -3.80 -2.90 -24.08
N ASP A 203 -3.31 -3.59 -23.04
CA ASP A 203 -4.00 -3.74 -21.76
C ASP A 203 -3.84 -2.46 -20.93
N GLU A 204 -4.96 -1.85 -20.55
CA GLU A 204 -4.99 -0.63 -19.75
C GLU A 204 -4.35 -0.84 -18.36
N SER A 205 -4.63 -1.98 -17.72
CA SER A 205 -4.04 -2.31 -16.43
C SER A 205 -2.54 -2.52 -16.53
N TRP A 206 -2.06 -3.08 -17.63
CA TRP A 206 -0.64 -3.20 -17.89
C TRP A 206 0.05 -1.83 -17.96
N ASN A 207 -0.47 -0.95 -18.82
CA ASN A 207 0.05 0.40 -19.00
C ASN A 207 0.01 1.19 -17.69
N PHE A 208 -1.07 1.05 -16.92
CA PHE A 208 -1.18 1.62 -15.58
C PHE A 208 -0.03 1.17 -14.66
N TRP A 209 0.26 -0.13 -14.59
CA TRP A 209 1.33 -0.62 -13.70
C TRP A 209 2.73 -0.20 -14.16
N VAL A 210 2.97 -0.13 -15.48
CA VAL A 210 4.22 0.40 -16.02
C VAL A 210 4.41 1.87 -15.64
N GLU A 211 3.39 2.70 -15.90
CA GLU A 211 3.41 4.13 -15.58
C GLU A 211 3.58 4.38 -14.08
N GLU A 212 2.80 3.70 -13.25
CA GLU A 212 2.86 3.81 -11.79
C GLU A 212 4.23 3.38 -11.26
N THR A 213 4.82 2.33 -11.82
CA THR A 213 6.17 1.88 -11.42
C THR A 213 7.23 2.91 -11.79
N HIS A 214 7.16 3.49 -12.99
CA HIS A 214 8.06 4.58 -13.40
C HIS A 214 7.92 5.81 -12.50
N LYS A 215 6.69 6.23 -12.19
CA LYS A 215 6.41 7.37 -11.32
C LYS A 215 7.07 7.18 -9.95
N ASN A 216 6.86 6.02 -9.30
CA ASN A 216 7.43 5.76 -7.98
C ASN A 216 8.97 5.64 -8.02
N LEU A 217 9.53 5.07 -9.08
CA LEU A 217 10.99 4.99 -9.27
C LEU A 217 11.61 6.39 -9.40
N GLN A 218 10.97 7.29 -10.16
CA GLN A 218 11.44 8.67 -10.32
C GLN A 218 11.48 9.40 -8.98
N VAL A 219 10.43 9.28 -8.15
CA VAL A 219 10.38 9.90 -6.82
C VAL A 219 11.55 9.42 -5.95
N ILE A 220 11.87 8.12 -5.99
CA ILE A 220 13.00 7.57 -5.23
C ILE A 220 14.34 8.06 -5.75
N GLU A 221 14.51 8.14 -7.07
CA GLU A 221 15.75 8.63 -7.67
C GLU A 221 16.00 10.10 -7.34
N GLU A 222 14.95 10.92 -7.35
CA GLU A 222 15.02 12.32 -6.90
C GLU A 222 15.37 12.44 -5.41
N ASP A 223 14.78 11.60 -4.54
CA ASP A 223 15.09 11.59 -3.11
C ASP A 223 16.54 11.16 -2.84
N ILE A 224 17.03 10.11 -3.52
CA ILE A 224 18.42 9.64 -3.38
C ILE A 224 19.44 10.68 -3.84
N LEU A 225 19.14 11.45 -4.89
CA LEU A 225 20.05 12.49 -5.43
C LEU A 225 20.17 13.72 -4.52
N GLN A 226 19.26 13.90 -3.57
CA GLN A 226 19.29 15.03 -2.64
C GLN A 226 20.19 14.79 -1.41
N PHE A 227 20.77 13.60 -1.26
CA PHE A 227 21.72 13.23 -0.21
C PHE A 227 23.16 13.14 -0.74
#